data_AF-A0A7S0QKY2-F1
#
_entry.id   AF-A0A7S0QKY2-F1
#
_cell.length_a   1.000
_cell.length_b   1.000
_cell.length_c   1.000
_cell.angle_alpha   90.00
_cell.angle_beta   90.00
_cell.angle_gamma   90.00
#
_symmetry.space_group_name_H-M   'P 1'
#
loop_
_entity.id
_entity.type
_entity.pdbx_description
1 polymer ?
#
loop_
_entity_poly.entity_id
_entity_poly.type
_entity_poly.pdbx_seq_one_letter_code
_entity_poly.pdbx_strand_id
1 'polypeptide(L)'
;VQSNRLHDTILQSPISRTGNVGLTVDNERQPQSPSEKQMRVARLFEGGAAWKSKKIKPGDVLLAVDGISTSSMTKDEVQNMFAGPIGTPIILKLKSSNPDTEYLVVLERSSLEGESIASEEIFEK
;
A
#
# COMPACT_ATOMS: atom_id res chain seq x y z
N VAL A 1 -8.80 36.51 38.31
CA VAL A 1 -8.11 35.23 38.55
C VAL A 1 -9.02 34.11 38.08
N GLN A 2 -8.50 33.28 37.17
CA GLN A 2 -9.01 31.97 36.72
C GLN A 2 -10.33 32.01 35.92
N SER A 3 -10.31 31.94 34.58
CA SER A 3 -9.88 30.86 33.66
C SER A 3 -10.87 29.70 33.54
N ASN A 4 -11.07 29.30 32.27
CA ASN A 4 -11.70 28.09 31.74
C ASN A 4 -13.21 28.16 31.50
N ARG A 5 -13.75 27.77 30.35
CA ARG A 5 -13.19 26.90 29.30
C ARG A 5 -13.88 27.27 28.00
N LEU A 6 -13.11 27.68 27.00
CA LEU A 6 -13.60 27.76 25.64
C LEU A 6 -14.04 26.34 25.23
N HIS A 7 -15.14 26.29 24.53
CA HIS A 7 -15.55 25.15 23.73
C HIS A 7 -14.46 24.96 22.67
N ASP A 8 -13.38 24.27 23.03
CA ASP A 8 -12.48 23.70 22.05
C ASP A 8 -13.32 22.66 21.29
N THR A 9 -14.02 23.17 20.27
CA THR A 9 -14.55 22.39 19.16
C THR A 9 -13.37 21.57 18.73
N ILE A 10 -13.43 20.28 19.03
CA ILE A 10 -12.44 19.28 18.65
C ILE A 10 -12.16 19.56 17.19
N LEU A 11 -11.00 20.15 16.91
CA LEU A 11 -10.38 20.07 15.61
C LEU A 11 -10.16 18.58 15.42
N GLN A 12 -11.20 17.90 14.93
CA GLN A 12 -11.01 16.71 14.16
C GLN A 12 -10.18 17.23 13.00
N SER A 13 -8.85 17.17 13.18
CA SER A 13 -7.90 17.08 12.09
C SER A 13 -8.65 16.33 10.99
N PRO A 14 -8.83 16.87 9.77
CA PRO A 14 -9.52 16.12 8.74
C PRO A 14 -8.90 14.75 8.79
N ILE A 15 -9.69 13.73 9.18
CA ILE A 15 -9.22 12.36 9.19
C ILE A 15 -8.85 12.21 7.74
N SER A 16 -7.56 12.33 7.43
CA SER A 16 -7.08 12.35 6.07
C SER A 16 -7.49 10.97 5.63
N ARG A 17 -8.61 10.87 4.93
CA ARG A 17 -9.20 9.59 4.57
C ARG A 17 -8.22 9.05 3.55
N THR A 18 -7.22 8.35 4.06
CA THR A 18 -6.16 7.75 3.28
C THR A 18 -6.76 6.48 2.74
N GLY A 19 -6.95 6.47 1.43
CA GLY A 19 -7.29 5.27 0.71
C GLY A 19 -6.04 4.41 0.58
N ASN A 20 -6.27 3.11 0.49
CA ASN A 20 -5.25 2.14 0.14
C ASN A 20 -5.75 1.35 -1.07
N VAL A 21 -4.85 0.59 -1.67
CA VAL A 21 -5.18 -0.34 -2.76
C VAL A 21 -5.65 -1.71 -2.23
N GLY A 22 -5.41 -2.02 -0.96
CA GLY A 22 -5.79 -3.31 -0.39
C GLY A 22 -4.95 -4.47 -0.89
N LEU A 23 -3.63 -4.29 -0.87
CA LEU A 23 -2.66 -5.37 -1.06
C LEU A 23 -1.48 -5.18 -0.10
N THR A 24 -0.81 -6.27 0.24
CA THR A 24 0.49 -6.25 0.91
C THR A 24 1.57 -6.78 -0.01
N VAL A 25 2.79 -6.28 0.19
CA VAL A 25 3.98 -6.80 -0.47
C VAL A 25 4.95 -7.36 0.55
N ASP A 26 5.75 -8.32 0.10
CA ASP A 26 6.89 -8.85 0.84
C ASP A 26 8.16 -8.75 0.01
N ASN A 27 9.28 -8.63 0.71
CA ASN A 27 10.62 -8.60 0.15
C ASN A 27 11.15 -10.03 0.07
N GLU A 28 11.00 -10.67 -1.09
CA GLU A 28 11.53 -12.01 -1.30
C GLU A 28 12.95 -11.93 -1.89
N ARG A 29 13.89 -12.63 -1.24
CA ARG A 29 15.23 -12.86 -1.80
C ARG A 29 15.16 -14.05 -2.75
N GLN A 30 15.42 -13.78 -4.03
CA GLN A 30 15.51 -14.83 -5.04
C GLN A 30 16.73 -15.71 -4.76
N PRO A 31 16.58 -17.05 -4.63
CA PRO A 31 17.72 -17.94 -4.44
C PRO A 31 18.76 -17.86 -5.56
N GLN A 32 18.30 -17.59 -6.79
CA GLN A 32 19.12 -17.50 -7.99
C GLN A 32 19.80 -16.13 -8.16
N SER A 33 19.27 -15.08 -7.53
CA SER A 33 19.82 -13.72 -7.58
C SER A 33 19.79 -13.10 -6.17
N PRO A 34 20.71 -13.50 -5.27
CA PRO A 34 20.71 -13.04 -3.87
C PRO A 34 20.85 -11.52 -3.72
N SER A 35 21.42 -10.85 -4.73
CA SER A 35 21.57 -9.40 -4.82
C SER A 35 20.32 -8.67 -5.32
N GLU A 36 19.36 -9.39 -5.93
CA GLU A 36 18.12 -8.81 -6.43
C GLU A 36 17.00 -9.07 -5.42
N LYS A 37 16.61 -8.02 -4.69
CA LYS A 37 15.38 -8.04 -3.89
C LYS A 37 14.20 -7.74 -4.81
N GLN A 38 13.21 -8.62 -4.82
CA GLN A 38 11.98 -8.41 -5.59
C GLN A 38 10.82 -8.22 -4.63
N MET A 39 10.10 -7.11 -4.79
CA MET A 39 8.83 -6.89 -4.12
C MET A 39 7.79 -7.81 -4.74
N ARG A 40 7.17 -8.68 -3.96
CA ARG A 40 6.10 -9.56 -4.42
C ARG A 40 4.81 -9.29 -3.70
N VAL A 41 3.70 -9.43 -4.41
CA VAL A 41 2.37 -9.35 -3.82
C VAL A 41 2.21 -10.54 -2.88
N ALA A 42 2.16 -10.27 -1.58
CA ALA A 42 2.01 -11.30 -0.56
C ALA A 42 0.54 -11.67 -0.40
N ARG A 43 -0.32 -10.67 -0.19
CA ARG A 43 -1.77 -10.86 -0.01
C ARG A 43 -2.56 -9.73 -0.66
N LEU A 44 -3.80 -10.05 -1.03
CA LEU A 44 -4.82 -9.12 -1.47
C LEU A 44 -5.92 -9.09 -0.42
N PHE A 45 -6.40 -7.91 -0.05
CA PHE A 45 -7.50 -7.76 0.89
C PHE A 45 -8.82 -7.76 0.15
N GLU A 46 -9.73 -8.64 0.58
CA GLU A 46 -11.09 -8.70 0.03
C GLU A 46 -11.78 -7.35 0.17
N GLY A 47 -12.48 -6.92 -0.89
CA GLY A 47 -13.11 -5.60 -0.93
C GLY A 47 -12.16 -4.43 -1.26
N GLY A 48 -10.84 -4.64 -1.26
CA GLY A 48 -9.86 -3.66 -1.70
C GLY A 48 -9.82 -3.42 -3.20
N ALA A 49 -9.21 -2.31 -3.63
CA ALA A 49 -9.09 -1.95 -5.04
C ALA A 49 -8.35 -3.02 -5.86
N ALA A 50 -7.26 -3.56 -5.34
CA ALA A 50 -6.46 -4.60 -5.96
C ALA A 50 -7.26 -5.90 -6.13
N TRP A 51 -8.01 -6.31 -5.10
CA TRP A 51 -8.91 -7.46 -5.17
C TRP A 51 -10.05 -7.25 -6.18
N LYS A 52 -10.72 -6.11 -6.12
CA LYS A 52 -11.80 -5.72 -7.04
C LYS A 52 -11.32 -5.68 -8.49
N SER A 53 -10.06 -5.31 -8.73
CA SER A 53 -9.49 -5.30 -10.07
C SER A 53 -9.45 -6.69 -10.72
N LYS A 54 -9.28 -7.76 -9.92
CA LYS A 54 -9.04 -9.14 -10.37
C LYS A 54 -7.89 -9.31 -11.38
N LYS A 55 -7.03 -8.29 -11.51
CA LYS A 55 -5.87 -8.26 -12.44
C LYS A 55 -4.57 -8.65 -11.75
N ILE A 56 -4.52 -8.51 -10.43
CA ILE A 56 -3.35 -8.80 -9.60
C ILE A 56 -3.60 -10.12 -8.88
N LYS A 57 -2.57 -10.94 -8.73
CA LYS A 57 -2.58 -12.19 -8.00
C LYS A 57 -1.45 -12.21 -6.96
N PRO A 58 -1.66 -12.88 -5.82
CA PRO A 58 -0.56 -13.20 -4.92
C PRO A 58 0.55 -13.94 -5.67
N GLY A 59 1.80 -13.53 -5.43
CA GLY A 59 2.98 -14.04 -6.13
C GLY A 59 3.44 -13.19 -7.32
N ASP A 60 2.62 -12.26 -7.83
CA ASP A 60 3.08 -11.32 -8.87
C ASP A 60 4.19 -10.41 -8.32
N VAL A 61 5.16 -10.06 -9.16
CA VAL A 61 6.30 -9.22 -8.78
C VAL A 61 5.95 -7.76 -9.04
N LEU A 62 5.95 -6.92 -8.02
CA LEU A 62 5.83 -5.48 -8.15
C LEU A 62 7.19 -4.89 -8.57
N LEU A 63 7.20 -4.24 -9.72
CA LEU A 63 8.38 -3.59 -10.31
C LEU A 63 8.37 -2.08 -10.06
N ALA A 64 7.21 -1.44 -10.10
CA ALA A 64 7.10 0.00 -9.89
C ALA A 64 5.72 0.42 -9.36
N VAL A 65 5.69 1.54 -8.65
CA VAL A 65 4.48 2.23 -8.16
C VAL A 65 4.51 3.67 -8.64
N ASP A 66 3.48 4.11 -9.35
CA ASP A 66 3.39 5.44 -9.96
C ASP A 66 4.64 5.81 -10.80
N GLY A 67 5.25 4.81 -11.44
CA GLY A 67 6.47 4.95 -12.26
C GLY A 67 7.79 4.91 -11.48
N ILE A 68 7.75 4.85 -10.14
CA ILE A 68 8.94 4.73 -9.28
C ILE A 68 9.27 3.24 -9.09
N SER A 69 10.50 2.85 -9.43
CA SER A 69 10.96 1.47 -9.29
C SER A 69 11.05 1.05 -7.82
N THR A 70 10.50 -0.12 -7.51
CA THR A 70 10.50 -0.67 -6.15
C THR A 70 11.72 -1.55 -5.86
N SER A 71 12.64 -1.73 -6.81
CA SER A 71 13.83 -2.58 -6.65
C SER A 71 14.78 -2.13 -5.53
N SER A 72 14.85 -0.83 -5.26
CA SER A 72 15.69 -0.25 -4.20
C SER A 72 14.91 0.16 -2.95
N MET A 73 13.60 -0.10 -2.92
CA MET A 73 12.72 0.33 -1.83
C MET A 73 12.60 -0.76 -0.77
N THR A 74 12.18 -0.37 0.43
CA THR A 74 11.79 -1.28 1.51
C THR A 74 10.30 -1.59 1.44
N LYS A 75 9.88 -2.68 2.10
CA LYS A 75 8.46 -3.07 2.13
C LYS A 75 7.59 -1.94 2.69
N ASP A 76 8.10 -1.23 3.69
CA ASP A 76 7.38 -0.18 4.42
C ASP A 76 7.23 1.06 3.55
N GLU A 77 8.28 1.44 2.80
CA GLU A 77 8.20 2.51 1.80
C GLU A 77 7.16 2.20 0.72
N VAL A 78 7.16 0.98 0.18
CA VAL A 78 6.19 0.56 -0.84
C VAL A 78 4.77 0.56 -0.29
N GLN A 79 4.57 0.08 0.93
CA GLN A 79 3.26 0.12 1.61
C GLN A 79 2.78 1.56 1.82
N ASN A 80 3.68 2.48 2.18
CA ASN A 80 3.38 3.89 2.31
C ASN A 80 2.98 4.53 0.97
N MET A 81 3.53 4.09 -0.16
CA MET A 81 3.12 4.57 -1.49
C MET A 81 1.70 4.15 -1.89
N PHE A 82 1.23 3.01 -1.38
CA PHE A 82 -0.14 2.57 -1.59
C PHE A 82 -1.15 3.46 -0.87
N ALA A 83 -0.77 3.97 0.30
CA ALA A 83 -1.55 4.93 1.05
C ALA A 83 -1.53 6.29 0.33
N GLY A 84 -2.70 6.91 0.19
CA GLY A 84 -2.83 8.22 -0.42
C GLY A 84 -4.28 8.70 -0.37
N PRO A 85 -4.63 9.83 -1.00
CA PRO A 85 -6.00 10.33 -0.92
C PRO A 85 -6.99 9.35 -1.59
N ILE A 86 -8.12 9.06 -0.95
CA ILE A 86 -9.19 8.24 -1.56
C ILE A 86 -9.62 8.85 -2.90
N GLY A 87 -9.92 7.99 -3.87
CA GLY A 87 -10.39 8.38 -5.20
C GLY A 87 -9.26 8.77 -6.14
N THR A 88 -8.01 8.78 -5.68
CA THR A 88 -6.86 9.01 -6.56
C THR A 88 -6.44 7.71 -7.25
N PRO A 89 -6.10 7.78 -8.55
CA PRO A 89 -5.52 6.64 -9.23
C PRO A 89 -4.09 6.39 -8.76
N ILE A 90 -3.70 5.12 -8.79
CA ILE A 90 -2.34 4.64 -8.57
C ILE A 90 -2.02 3.59 -9.64
N ILE A 91 -0.85 3.72 -10.24
CA ILE A 91 -0.41 2.86 -11.34
C ILE A 91 0.62 1.88 -10.79
N LEU A 92 0.28 0.60 -10.78
CA LEU A 92 1.18 -0.47 -10.39
C LEU A 92 1.73 -1.16 -11.63
N LYS A 93 3.06 -1.26 -11.71
CA LYS A 93 3.74 -2.08 -12.71
C LYS A 93 4.08 -3.41 -12.07
N LEU A 94 3.42 -4.47 -12.52
CA LEU A 94 3.66 -5.83 -12.06
C LEU A 94 4.23 -6.70 -13.16
N LYS A 95 4.81 -7.81 -12.77
CA LYS A 95 5.31 -8.86 -13.64
C LYS A 95 4.70 -10.19 -13.19
N SER A 96 3.95 -10.80 -14.11
CA SER A 96 3.40 -12.13 -13.87
C SER A 96 4.50 -13.16 -14.08
N SER A 97 4.49 -14.24 -13.30
CA SER A 97 5.45 -15.34 -13.49
C SER A 97 5.00 -16.34 -14.56
N ASN A 98 3.74 -16.30 -14.99
CA ASN A 98 3.20 -17.25 -15.98
C ASN A 98 2.03 -16.63 -16.77
N PRO A 99 2.27 -16.08 -17.97
CA PRO A 99 3.58 -15.93 -18.65
C PRO A 99 4.46 -14.85 -18.00
N ASP A 100 5.78 -14.92 -18.23
CA ASP A 100 6.78 -13.96 -17.72
C ASP A 100 6.63 -12.60 -18.42
N THR A 101 5.58 -11.85 -18.08
CA THR A 101 5.16 -10.65 -18.81
C THR A 101 4.85 -9.53 -17.83
N GLU A 102 5.36 -8.34 -18.15
CA GLU A 102 5.08 -7.12 -17.42
C GLU A 102 3.74 -6.53 -17.85
N TYR A 103 2.96 -6.05 -16.89
CA TYR A 103 1.68 -5.39 -17.14
C TYR A 103 1.43 -4.27 -16.14
N LEU A 104 0.64 -3.29 -16.58
CA LEU A 104 0.26 -2.14 -15.78
C LEU A 104 -1.18 -2.32 -15.27
N VAL A 105 -1.39 -2.01 -14.01
CA VAL A 105 -2.70 -2.00 -13.38
C VAL A 105 -2.93 -0.63 -12.77
N VAL A 106 -3.95 0.07 -13.26
CA VAL A 106 -4.43 1.30 -12.64
C VAL A 106 -5.50 0.90 -11.63
N LEU A 107 -5.27 1.26 -10.37
CA LEU A 107 -6.20 1.08 -9.27
C LEU A 107 -6.65 2.45 -8.76
N GLU A 108 -7.83 2.50 -8.16
CA GLU A 108 -8.30 3.69 -7.46
C GLU A 108 -8.18 3.45 -5.96
N ARG A 109 -7.51 4.34 -5.23
CA ARG A 109 -7.35 4.21 -3.78
C ARG A 109 -8.73 4.27 -3.12
N SER A 110 -9.10 3.24 -2.38
CA SER A 110 -10.39 3.14 -1.69
C SER A 110 -10.21 3.12 -0.19
N SER A 111 -11.21 3.61 0.57
CA SER A 111 -11.26 3.29 2.00
C SER A 111 -11.47 1.79 2.14
N LEU A 112 -10.54 1.11 2.79
CA LEU A 112 -10.79 -0.23 3.28
C LEU A 112 -11.58 -0.08 4.58
N GLU A 113 -12.90 0.01 4.46
CA GLU A 113 -13.79 -0.19 5.61
C GLU A 113 -13.70 -1.66 6.01
N GLY A 114 -12.77 -2.05 6.89
CA GLY A 114 -12.79 -3.44 7.36
C GLY A 114 -11.66 -3.94 8.24
N GLU A 115 -10.41 -3.52 8.07
CA GLU A 115 -9.31 -4.05 8.89
C GLU A 115 -8.37 -2.89 9.22
N SER A 116 -8.35 -2.49 10.49
CA SER A 116 -7.24 -1.74 11.07
C SER A 116 -5.95 -2.50 10.79
N ILE A 117 -5.23 -2.11 9.74
CA ILE A 117 -3.79 -2.35 9.70
C ILE A 117 -3.21 -1.42 10.76
N ALA A 118 -3.12 -1.96 11.98
CA ALA A 118 -2.53 -1.30 13.12
C ALA A 118 -1.19 -0.71 12.70
N SER A 119 -1.14 0.62 12.66
CA SER A 119 0.06 1.36 12.96
C SER A 119 0.41 1.06 14.41
N GLU A 120 1.08 -0.05 14.66
CA GLU A 120 1.83 -0.25 15.90
C GLU A 120 3.26 0.23 15.69
N GLU A 121 3.38 1.51 15.33
CA GLU A 121 4.46 2.33 15.88
C GLU A 121 4.04 2.67 17.32
N ILE A 122 4.47 1.84 18.27
CA ILE A 122 4.75 2.33 19.62
C ILE A 122 6.25 2.17 19.83
N PHE A 123 6.94 3.27 19.53
CA PHE A 123 8.26 3.58 20.06
C PHE A 123 8.06 4.03 21.52
N GLU A 124 8.46 3.22 22.49
CA GLU A 124 8.94 3.60 23.85
C GLU A 124 9.09 2.29 24.66
N LYS A 125 10.21 1.89 25.29
CA LYS A 125 11.42 2.55 25.82
C LYS A 125 12.63 1.62 25.69
#